data_AF-A0A3D1LYS8-F1
#
_entry.id   AF-A0A3D1LYS8-F1
#
_cell.length_a   1.000
_cell.length_b   1.000
_cell.length_c   1.000
_cell.angle_alpha   90.00
_cell.angle_beta   90.00
_cell.angle_gamma   90.00
#
_symmetry.space_group_name_H-M   'P 1'
#
loop_
_entity.id
_entity.type
_entity.pdbx_description
1 polymer ?
#
loop_
_entity_poly.entity_id
_entity_poly.type
_entity_poly.pdbx_seq_one_letter_code
_entity_poly.pdbx_strand_id
1 'polypeptide(L)' 'MIPLSLTVENFMCYGEGVPTLNLEPIHIACISGNNGYGKTALLDAITWAIWG' A
#
# COMPACT_ATOMS: atom_id res chain seq x y z
N MET A 1 1.87 10.94 12.49
CA MET A 1 0.73 10.61 11.61
C MET A 1 0.66 9.11 11.48
N ILE A 2 -0.50 8.49 11.68
CA ILE A 2 -0.67 7.02 11.63
C ILE A 2 -1.69 6.71 10.53
N PRO A 3 -1.31 5.97 9.47
CA PRO A 3 -2.25 5.61 8.41
C PRO A 3 -3.26 4.57 8.91
N LEU A 4 -4.55 4.76 8.60
CA LEU A 4 -5.65 3.89 9.06
C LEU A 4 -6.04 2.88 7.98
N SER A 5 -6.21 3.35 6.75
CA SER A 5 -6.55 2.52 5.60
C SER A 5 -5.85 3.03 4.35
N LEU A 6 -5.60 2.13 3.41
CA LEU A 6 -5.05 2.45 2.10
C LEU A 6 -5.89 1.75 1.03
N THR A 7 -6.51 2.55 0.17
CA THR A 7 -7.19 2.09 -1.05
C THR A 7 -6.34 2.52 -2.24
N VAL A 8 -6.08 1.57 -3.14
CA VAL A 8 -5.23 1.78 -4.31
C VAL A 8 -6.01 1.35 -5.54
N GLU A 9 -6.05 2.19 -6.57
CA GLU A 9 -6.76 1.93 -7.82
C GLU A 9 -5.91 2.45 -8.99
N ASN A 10 -5.60 1.59 -9.95
CA ASN A 10 -4.79 1.93 -11.13
C ASN A 10 -3.48 2.66 -10.81
N PHE A 11 -2.81 2.25 -9.73
CA PHE A 11 -1.56 2.85 -9.27
C PHE A 11 -0.38 1.90 -9.53
N MET A 12 0.51 2.30 -10.43
CA MET A 12 1.70 1.52 -10.80
C MET A 12 1.34 0.10 -11.25
N CYS A 13 1.70 -0.93 -10.47
CA CYS A 13 1.38 -2.34 -10.74
C CYS A 13 0.08 -2.82 -10.07
N TYR A 14 -0.59 -1.97 -9.28
CA TYR A 14 -1.90 -2.25 -8.71
C TYR A 14 -2.98 -1.83 -9.70
N GLY A 15 -3.75 -2.80 -10.21
CA GLY A 15 -4.87 -2.56 -11.12
C GLY A 15 -6.14 -2.10 -10.40
N GLU A 16 -7.29 -2.43 -10.99
CA GLU A 16 -8.61 -2.11 -10.43
C GLU A 16 -9.10 -3.21 -9.46
N GLY A 17 -9.99 -2.83 -8.54
CA GLY A 17 -10.62 -3.79 -7.63
C GLY A 17 -9.69 -4.38 -6.56
N VAL A 18 -8.55 -3.73 -6.28
CA VAL A 18 -7.66 -4.14 -5.19
C VAL A 18 -8.36 -3.91 -3.85
N PRO A 19 -8.33 -4.88 -2.92
CA PRO A 19 -8.96 -4.72 -1.61
C PRO A 19 -8.30 -3.59 -0.83
N THR A 20 -9.11 -2.84 -0.08
CA THR A 20 -8.60 -1.82 0.83
C THR A 20 -7.79 -2.46 1.94
N LEU A 21 -6.54 -2.01 2.12
CA LEU A 21 -5.66 -2.47 3.17
C LEU A 21 -6.01 -1.74 4.46
N ASN A 22 -6.52 -2.47 5.45
CA ASN A 22 -6.75 -1.94 6.80
C ASN A 22 -5.44 -2.00 7.60
N LEU A 23 -4.93 -0.84 7.99
CA LEU A 23 -3.68 -0.66 8.74
C LEU A 23 -3.95 -0.44 10.25
N GLU A 24 -5.18 -0.18 10.67
CA GLU A 24 -5.54 0.04 12.09
C GLU A 24 -5.07 -1.07 13.04
N PRO A 25 -5.25 -2.37 12.76
CA PRO A 25 -4.79 -3.42 13.66
C PRO A 25 -3.29 -3.70 13.55
N ILE A 26 -2.58 -3.06 12.60
CA ILE A 26 -1.20 -3.36 12.25
C ILE A 26 -0.27 -2.40 12.97
N HIS A 27 0.31 -2.86 14.08
CA HIS A 27 1.36 -2.11 14.78
C HIS A 27 2.73 -2.23 14.11
N ILE A 28 3.07 -3.43 13.61
CA ILE A 28 4.30 -3.73 12.89
C ILE A 28 3.97 -4.78 11.82
N ALA A 29 4.42 -4.54 10.59
CA ALA A 29 4.32 -5.50 9.51
C ALA A 29 5.62 -5.53 8.69
N CYS A 30 5.86 -6.66 8.04
CA CYS A 30 6.94 -6.83 7.06
C CYS A 30 6.30 -7.12 5.70
N ILE A 31 6.68 -6.34 4.67
CA ILE A 31 6.25 -6.59 3.30
C ILE A 31 7.35 -7.41 2.61
N SER A 32 7.04 -8.67 2.31
CA SER A 32 7.97 -9.62 1.69
C SER A 32 7.36 -10.26 0.44
N GLY A 33 8.21 -10.81 -0.43
CA GLY A 33 7.80 -11.38 -1.73
C GLY A 33 8.86 -11.17 -2.81
N ASN A 34 8.64 -11.75 -3.99
CA ASN A 34 9.61 -11.74 -5.08
C ASN A 34 9.77 -10.35 -5.73
N ASN A 35 10.87 -10.14 -6.46
CA ASN A 35 11.06 -8.92 -7.25
C ASN A 35 9.95 -8.79 -8.30
N GLY A 36 9.42 -7.57 -8.46
CA GLY A 36 8.30 -7.28 -9.36
C GLY A 36 6.89 -7.41 -8.77
N TYR A 37 6.73 -7.86 -7.52
CA TYR A 37 5.41 -8.08 -6.90
C TYR A 37 4.81 -6.82 -6.24
N GLY A 38 5.27 -5.62 -6.60
CA GLY A 38 4.65 -4.37 -6.14
C GLY A 38 4.93 -3.94 -4.70
N LYS A 39 5.88 -4.57 -3.99
CA LYS A 39 6.23 -4.21 -2.60
C LYS A 39 6.64 -2.74 -2.45
N THR A 40 7.53 -2.26 -3.32
CA THR A 40 7.94 -0.85 -3.35
C THR A 40 6.77 0.04 -3.75
N ALA A 41 5.97 -0.36 -4.74
CA ALA A 41 4.78 0.38 -5.16
C ALA A 41 3.74 0.55 -4.04
N LEU A 42 3.62 -0.42 -3.11
CA LEU A 42 2.75 -0.28 -1.94
C LEU A 42 3.24 0.82 -1.00
N LEU A 43 4.54 0.86 -0.74
CA LEU A 43 5.14 1.92 0.07
C LEU A 43 5.01 3.27 -0.63
N ASP A 44 5.23 3.32 -1.96
CA ASP A 44 5.05 4.53 -2.77
C ASP A 44 3.59 5.01 -2.75
N ALA A 45 2.61 4.10 -2.74
CA ALA A 45 1.20 4.46 -2.62
C ALA A 45 0.90 5.12 -1.27
N ILE A 46 1.49 4.62 -0.18
CA ILE A 46 1.34 5.21 1.16
C ILE A 46 1.97 6.60 1.19
N THR A 47 3.19 6.76 0.67
CA THR A 47 3.88 8.06 0.70
C THR A 47 3.14 9.08 -0.17
N TRP A 48 2.72 8.70 -1.38
CA TRP A 48 1.94 9.55 -2.28
C TRP A 48 0.59 9.98 -1.67
N ALA A 49 -0.13 9.06 -1.02
CA ALA A 49 -1.41 9.38 -0.39
C ALA A 49 -1.29 10.38 0.77
N ILE A 50 -0.11 10.45 1.41
CA ILE A 50 0.13 11.34 2.55
C ILE A 50 0.69 12.70 2.11
N TRP A 51 1.55 12.73 1.08
CA TRP A 51 2.34 13.92 0.74
C TRP A 51 2.08 14.50 -0.66
N GLY A 52 1.46 13.75 -1.57
CA GLY A 52 1.42 14.09 -3.01
C GLY A 52 2.81 14.11 -3.62
#